data_AF-A0A954Z986-F1
#
_entry.id   AF-A0A954Z986-F1
#
_cell.length_a   1.000
_cell.length_b   1.000
_cell.length_c   1.000
_cell.angle_alpha   90.00
_cell.angle_beta   90.00
_cell.angle_gamma   90.00
#
_symmetry.space_group_name_H-M   'P 1'
#
loop_
_entity.id
_entity.type
_entity.pdbx_description
1 polymer ?
#
loop_
_entity_poly.entity_id
_entity_poly.type
_entity_poly.pdbx_seq_one_letter_code
_entity_poly.pdbx_strand_id
1 'polypeptide(L)'
;MLVPRLRHFARISQLARMLSIVAAVACSATIQAAPQRGALPWKSAGPLAFGPEGILFVGDAKGATIFAIDTEDVAGDREKTSLSLERVGVKIASLLGVEAEQTLIHDMAVNPSTGSAYFSVSRGRGPDAQPALIRLTPGGKLELVDVENVAFSQASLPDAPEDRQSGEGPRRRN
;
A
#
# COMPACT_ATOMS: atom_id res chain seq x y z
N MET A 1 -62.88 -21.40 -56.25
CA MET A 1 -63.13 -20.21 -55.40
C MET A 1 -62.21 -19.08 -55.89
N LEU A 2 -62.72 -17.85 -55.95
CA LEU A 2 -62.06 -16.62 -56.45
C LEU A 2 -61.20 -15.96 -55.34
N VAL A 3 -60.15 -15.12 -55.53
CA VAL A 3 -59.22 -14.66 -56.61
C VAL A 3 -57.97 -14.06 -55.86
N PRO A 4 -56.96 -13.33 -56.44
CA PRO A 4 -56.32 -13.28 -57.78
C PRO A 4 -54.76 -13.39 -57.72
N ARG A 5 -54.08 -13.21 -58.87
CA ARG A 5 -52.64 -12.87 -58.93
C ARG A 5 -52.39 -11.40 -58.54
N LEU A 6 -51.23 -11.09 -57.96
CA LEU A 6 -50.64 -9.73 -58.04
C LEU A 6 -49.16 -9.79 -58.45
N ARG A 7 -48.71 -8.77 -59.19
CA ARG A 7 -47.39 -8.71 -59.86
C ARG A 7 -46.40 -7.79 -59.13
N HIS A 8 -45.13 -8.18 -59.18
CA HIS A 8 -43.92 -7.35 -59.23
C HIS A 8 -44.06 -5.83 -58.96
N PHE A 9 -43.56 -5.39 -57.79
CA PHE A 9 -42.84 -4.12 -57.59
C PHE A 9 -41.61 -4.51 -56.74
N ALA A 10 -40.36 -4.41 -57.18
CA ALA A 10 -39.58 -3.25 -57.63
C ALA A 10 -39.24 -2.26 -56.50
N ARG A 11 -37.94 -1.88 -56.44
CA ARG A 11 -37.29 -0.86 -55.58
C ARG A 11 -36.85 -1.38 -54.19
N ILE A 12 -35.55 -1.63 -54.00
CA ILE A 12 -34.49 -0.67 -53.59
C ILE A 12 -34.60 -0.27 -52.11
N SER A 13 -33.74 -0.87 -51.29
CA SER A 13 -32.89 -0.13 -50.35
C SER A 13 -31.67 -0.99 -50.02
N GLN A 14 -30.48 -0.45 -50.28
CA GLN A 14 -29.26 -0.97 -49.65
C GLN A 14 -29.27 -0.52 -48.19
N LEU A 15 -28.88 -1.39 -47.26
CA LEU A 15 -28.19 -0.93 -46.05
C LEU A 15 -27.24 -2.03 -45.56
N ALA A 16 -25.98 -1.95 -45.99
CA ALA A 16 -24.92 -2.73 -45.38
C ALA A 16 -24.67 -2.22 -43.95
N ARG A 17 -24.53 -3.14 -42.97
CA ARG A 17 -23.95 -2.82 -41.66
C ARG A 17 -23.34 -4.06 -40.99
N MET A 18 -22.22 -4.48 -41.58
CA MET A 18 -20.97 -4.81 -40.88
C MET A 18 -21.11 -5.14 -39.37
N LEU A 19 -21.25 -6.42 -39.04
CA LEU A 19 -21.24 -6.91 -37.66
C LEU A 19 -19.79 -7.14 -37.20
N SER A 20 -19.14 -6.09 -36.72
CA SER A 20 -17.78 -6.17 -36.19
C SER A 20 -17.76 -6.87 -34.84
N ILE A 21 -17.13 -8.05 -34.77
CA ILE A 21 -16.88 -8.76 -33.50
C ILE A 21 -15.70 -8.07 -32.80
N VAL A 22 -15.97 -7.32 -31.74
CA VAL A 22 -14.93 -6.79 -30.85
C VAL A 22 -14.80 -7.72 -29.65
N ALA A 23 -13.86 -8.67 -29.75
CA ALA A 23 -13.43 -9.46 -28.61
C ALA A 23 -12.46 -8.63 -27.75
N ALA A 24 -13.01 -7.84 -26.83
CA ALA A 24 -12.21 -7.12 -25.84
C ALA A 24 -11.64 -8.10 -24.80
N VAL A 25 -10.45 -8.65 -25.09
CA VAL A 25 -9.67 -9.40 -24.10
C VAL A 25 -9.12 -8.43 -23.07
N ALA A 26 -9.90 -8.19 -22.02
CA ALA A 26 -9.42 -7.51 -20.82
C ALA A 26 -8.40 -8.41 -20.11
N CYS A 27 -7.12 -8.21 -20.42
CA CYS A 27 -6.04 -8.94 -19.77
C CYS A 27 -5.80 -8.37 -18.37
N SER A 28 -6.72 -8.68 -17.44
CA SER A 28 -6.51 -8.46 -16.01
C SER A 28 -5.41 -9.40 -15.53
N ALA A 29 -4.16 -8.98 -15.68
CA ALA A 29 -3.01 -9.62 -15.07
C ALA A 29 -3.05 -9.37 -13.57
N THR A 30 -3.89 -10.12 -12.86
CA THR A 30 -3.89 -10.15 -11.40
C THR A 30 -2.58 -10.80 -10.96
N ILE A 31 -1.54 -9.99 -10.74
CA ILE A 31 -0.31 -10.43 -10.06
C ILE A 31 -0.66 -10.58 -8.57
N GLN A 32 -1.47 -11.59 -8.28
CA GLN A 32 -1.76 -12.04 -6.94
C GLN A 32 -0.74 -13.11 -6.59
N ALA A 33 0.51 -12.67 -6.40
CA ALA A 33 1.45 -13.44 -5.62
C ALA A 33 0.80 -13.66 -4.26
N ALA A 34 0.54 -14.92 -3.90
CA ALA A 34 -0.08 -15.25 -2.63
C ALA A 34 0.81 -14.67 -1.50
N PRO A 35 0.25 -13.98 -0.50
CA PRO A 35 1.05 -13.38 0.55
C PRO A 35 1.80 -14.48 1.31
N GLN A 36 3.12 -14.35 1.38
CA GLN A 36 3.98 -15.22 2.17
C GLN A 36 3.91 -14.77 3.63
N ARG A 37 3.89 -15.71 4.58
CA ARG A 37 3.95 -15.39 6.01
C ARG A 37 5.34 -15.68 6.57
N GLY A 38 5.88 -14.71 7.31
CA GLY A 38 7.17 -14.84 8.00
C GLY A 38 7.81 -13.48 8.26
N ALA A 39 9.13 -13.49 8.45
CA ALA A 39 9.89 -12.28 8.74
C ALA A 39 10.01 -11.37 7.51
N LEU A 40 9.70 -10.09 7.70
CA LEU A 40 9.74 -9.07 6.67
C LEU A 40 11.20 -8.68 6.34
N PRO A 41 11.73 -8.96 5.13
CA PRO A 41 13.15 -8.78 4.80
C PRO A 41 13.49 -7.33 4.40
N TRP A 42 12.93 -6.35 5.10
CA TRP A 42 13.12 -4.93 4.87
C TRP A 42 14.45 -4.39 5.46
N LYS A 43 14.99 -3.34 4.82
CA LYS A 43 16.19 -2.61 5.28
C LYS A 43 15.86 -1.21 5.80
N SER A 44 14.72 -0.64 5.41
CA SER A 44 14.21 0.65 5.86
C SER A 44 12.68 0.70 5.84
N ALA A 45 12.11 1.53 6.72
CA ALA A 45 10.68 1.78 6.80
C ALA A 45 10.44 3.25 6.43
N GLY A 46 10.15 3.50 5.14
CA GLY A 46 9.92 4.82 4.58
C GLY A 46 8.44 5.22 4.56
N PRO A 47 7.94 5.81 3.45
CA PRO A 47 6.54 6.20 3.31
C PRO A 47 5.55 5.05 3.49
N LEU A 48 4.35 5.39 3.97
CA LEU A 48 3.25 4.48 4.25
C LEU A 48 1.99 4.84 3.46
N ALA A 49 1.26 3.83 2.98
CA ALA A 49 -0.07 4.03 2.40
C ALA A 49 -0.98 2.83 2.66
N PHE A 50 -2.25 3.07 2.99
CA PHE A 50 -3.24 1.99 3.09
C PHE A 50 -3.87 1.69 1.74
N GLY A 51 -3.91 0.40 1.39
CA GLY A 51 -4.80 -0.17 0.38
C GLY A 51 -6.13 -0.65 0.98
N PRO A 52 -6.97 -1.31 0.17
CA PRO A 52 -8.15 -2.03 0.64
C PRO A 52 -7.79 -3.15 1.63
N GLU A 53 -8.80 -3.66 2.34
CA GLU A 53 -8.69 -4.86 3.21
C GLU A 53 -7.52 -4.83 4.22
N GLY A 54 -7.18 -3.65 4.76
CA GLY A 54 -6.14 -3.53 5.78
C GLY A 54 -4.70 -3.73 5.28
N ILE A 55 -4.47 -3.77 3.96
CA ILE A 55 -3.12 -3.86 3.40
C ILE A 55 -2.38 -2.53 3.62
N LEU A 56 -1.23 -2.58 4.28
CA LEU A 56 -0.32 -1.46 4.47
C LEU A 56 0.87 -1.58 3.50
N PHE A 57 0.97 -0.65 2.56
CA PHE A 57 2.15 -0.48 1.72
C PHE A 57 3.25 0.25 2.50
N VAL A 58 4.48 -0.28 2.42
CA VAL A 58 5.69 0.30 3.03
C VAL A 58 6.77 0.43 1.95
N GLY A 59 7.28 1.65 1.75
CA GLY A 59 8.44 1.87 0.89
C GLY A 59 9.75 1.59 1.61
N ASP A 60 10.53 0.62 1.13
CA ASP A 60 11.90 0.36 1.56
C ASP A 60 12.89 0.88 0.53
N ALA A 61 13.36 2.12 0.74
CA ALA A 61 14.30 2.79 -0.15
C ALA A 61 15.66 2.07 -0.21
N LYS A 62 16.21 1.69 0.96
CA LYS A 62 17.50 0.96 1.05
C LYS A 62 17.43 -0.45 0.47
N GLY A 63 16.28 -1.10 0.56
CA GLY A 63 16.00 -2.41 -0.03
C GLY A 63 15.51 -2.37 -1.47
N ALA A 64 15.36 -1.17 -2.07
CA ALA A 64 14.80 -0.98 -3.41
C ALA A 64 13.49 -1.77 -3.61
N THR A 65 12.61 -1.80 -2.60
CA THR A 65 11.45 -2.71 -2.57
C THR A 65 10.23 -2.01 -1.98
N ILE A 66 9.06 -2.30 -2.54
CA ILE A 66 7.77 -1.95 -1.93
C ILE A 66 7.22 -3.23 -1.30
N PHE A 67 6.93 -3.18 0.00
CA PHE A 67 6.24 -4.25 0.71
C PHE A 67 4.76 -3.92 0.84
N ALA A 68 3.90 -4.93 0.74
CA ALA A 68 2.48 -4.84 1.03
C ALA A 68 2.17 -5.82 2.16
N ILE A 69 2.00 -5.30 3.37
CA ILE A 69 1.81 -6.05 4.61
C ILE A 69 0.32 -6.18 4.87
N ASP A 70 -0.18 -7.40 5.06
CA ASP A 70 -1.50 -7.61 5.63
C ASP A 70 -1.42 -7.33 7.14
N THR A 71 -2.09 -6.27 7.59
CA THR A 71 -2.09 -5.86 9.01
C THR A 71 -3.10 -6.64 9.85
N GLU A 72 -3.98 -7.42 9.22
CA GLU A 72 -5.13 -8.12 9.83
C GLU A 72 -6.13 -7.15 10.55
N ASP A 73 -5.89 -5.84 10.44
CA ASP A 73 -6.63 -4.74 11.08
C ASP A 73 -7.78 -4.27 10.17
N VAL A 74 -8.76 -5.16 9.96
CA VAL A 74 -9.86 -4.95 9.00
C VAL A 74 -11.19 -4.57 9.63
N ALA A 75 -11.39 -4.88 10.91
CA ALA A 75 -12.66 -4.71 11.62
C ALA A 75 -12.56 -3.61 12.70
N GLY A 76 -13.36 -2.56 12.54
CA GLY A 76 -13.40 -1.44 13.47
C GLY A 76 -14.42 -0.38 13.07
N ASP A 77 -14.37 0.76 13.74
CA ASP A 77 -15.25 1.90 13.48
C ASP A 77 -14.44 3.20 13.59
N ARG A 78 -14.01 3.69 12.42
CA ARG A 78 -13.24 4.94 12.30
C ARG A 78 -13.96 6.14 12.92
N GLU A 79 -15.29 6.24 12.81
CA GLU A 79 -16.05 7.38 13.32
C GLU A 79 -16.10 7.43 14.84
N LYS A 80 -15.93 6.28 15.51
CA LYS A 80 -15.76 6.20 16.97
C LYS A 80 -14.31 6.42 17.44
N THR A 81 -13.36 6.61 16.53
CA THR A 81 -11.94 6.72 16.86
C THR A 81 -11.55 8.14 17.25
N SER A 82 -10.94 8.30 18.42
CA SER A 82 -10.37 9.57 18.88
C SER A 82 -8.89 9.40 19.23
N LEU A 83 -8.01 9.77 18.30
CA LEU A 83 -6.56 9.70 18.51
C LEU A 83 -6.05 11.04 19.06
N SER A 84 -5.82 11.09 20.37
CA SER A 84 -5.05 12.14 21.01
C SER A 84 -3.92 11.51 21.82
N LEU A 85 -2.67 11.81 21.44
CA LEU A 85 -1.49 11.27 22.11
C LEU A 85 -0.38 12.31 22.22
N GLU A 86 -0.27 12.91 23.41
CA GLU A 86 0.81 13.85 23.69
C GLU A 86 2.19 13.19 23.62
N ARG A 87 3.17 13.93 23.09
CA ARG A 87 4.59 13.52 23.04
C ARG A 87 4.81 12.15 22.38
N VAL A 88 4.07 11.84 21.30
CA VAL A 88 4.11 10.56 20.58
C VAL A 88 5.53 10.03 20.34
N GLY A 89 6.46 10.85 19.86
CA GLY A 89 7.86 10.43 19.62
C GLY A 89 8.59 9.93 20.87
N VAL A 90 8.34 10.53 22.03
CA VAL A 90 8.93 10.07 23.31
C VAL A 90 8.33 8.72 23.71
N LYS A 91 7.00 8.57 23.57
CA LYS A 91 6.31 7.30 23.89
C LYS A 91 6.74 6.16 22.96
N ILE A 92 6.94 6.45 21.68
CA ILE A 92 7.50 5.48 20.71
C ILE A 92 8.93 5.11 21.09
N ALA A 93 9.79 6.08 21.41
CA ALA A 93 11.17 5.80 21.83
C ALA A 93 11.22 4.92 23.08
N SER A 94 10.39 5.20 24.09
CA SER A 94 10.25 4.36 25.29
C SER A 94 9.75 2.94 24.97
N LEU A 95 8.78 2.79 24.05
CA LEU A 95 8.30 1.48 23.59
C LEU A 95 9.38 0.67 22.86
N LEU A 96 10.28 1.37 22.15
CA LEU A 96 11.41 0.78 21.42
C LEU A 96 12.65 0.54 22.30
N GLY A 97 12.66 0.99 23.55
CA GLY A 97 13.82 0.87 24.45
C GLY A 97 15.03 1.71 24.03
N VAL A 98 14.80 2.85 23.36
CA VAL A 98 15.86 3.75 22.88
C VAL A 98 15.62 5.19 23.33
N GLU A 99 16.67 6.01 23.29
CA GLU A 99 16.55 7.46 23.54
C GLU A 99 15.69 8.15 22.47
N ALA A 100 15.03 9.24 22.85
CA ALA A 100 14.13 9.99 21.96
C ALA A 100 14.88 10.54 20.73
N GLU A 101 16.12 10.97 20.92
CA GLU A 101 17.01 11.46 19.86
C GLU A 101 17.41 10.34 18.89
N GLN A 102 17.39 9.08 19.33
CA GLN A 102 17.68 7.89 18.52
C GLN A 102 16.44 7.27 17.88
N THR A 103 15.28 7.93 17.97
CA THR A 103 14.07 7.55 17.22
C THR A 103 13.81 8.59 16.13
N LEU A 104 13.66 8.12 14.88
CA LEU A 104 13.12 8.94 13.79
C LEU A 104 11.77 8.37 13.37
N ILE A 105 10.76 9.24 13.21
CA ILE A 105 9.49 8.90 12.57
C ILE A 105 9.61 9.38 11.12
N HIS A 106 9.39 8.46 10.17
CA HIS A 106 9.49 8.74 8.74
C HIS A 106 8.13 9.13 8.15
N ASP A 107 7.08 8.41 8.51
CA ASP A 107 5.71 8.66 8.04
C ASP A 107 4.64 8.15 9.03
N MET A 108 3.39 8.55 8.81
CA MET A 108 2.21 8.06 9.53
C MET A 108 1.01 7.88 8.57
N ALA A 109 0.46 6.67 8.50
CA ALA A 109 -0.76 6.37 7.77
C ALA A 109 -1.87 5.90 8.71
N VAL A 110 -3.14 6.26 8.45
CA VAL A 110 -4.27 5.84 9.28
C VAL A 110 -5.14 4.84 8.52
N ASN A 111 -5.42 3.69 9.13
CA ASN A 111 -6.29 2.66 8.59
C ASN A 111 -7.70 3.25 8.33
N PRO A 112 -8.23 3.14 7.10
CA PRO A 112 -9.51 3.74 6.74
C PRO A 112 -10.71 3.02 7.38
N SER A 113 -10.61 1.71 7.67
CA SER A 113 -11.68 0.93 8.28
C SER A 113 -11.73 1.11 9.80
N THR A 114 -10.57 0.98 10.46
CA THR A 114 -10.53 0.84 11.92
C THR A 114 -10.13 2.11 12.66
N GLY A 115 -9.49 3.06 11.98
CA GLY A 115 -8.97 4.28 12.60
C GLY A 115 -7.62 4.13 13.30
N SER A 116 -7.02 2.93 13.35
CA SER A 116 -5.65 2.72 13.84
C SER A 116 -4.64 3.57 13.05
N ALA A 117 -3.74 4.28 13.72
CA ALA A 117 -2.62 4.96 13.05
C ALA A 117 -1.35 4.09 13.10
N TYR A 118 -0.63 4.01 11.99
CA TYR A 118 0.61 3.26 11.85
C TYR A 118 1.76 4.23 11.56
N PHE A 119 2.89 4.04 12.24
CA PHE A 119 4.08 4.88 12.12
C PHE A 119 5.26 4.05 11.62
N SER A 120 5.88 4.49 10.53
CA SER A 120 7.17 3.95 10.09
C SER A 120 8.27 4.70 10.84
N VAL A 121 9.15 3.96 11.50
CA VAL A 121 10.17 4.54 12.37
C VAL A 121 11.51 3.83 12.21
N SER A 122 12.60 4.50 12.60
CA SER A 122 13.91 3.85 12.74
C SER A 122 14.47 3.98 14.15
N ARG A 123 15.10 2.90 14.62
CA ARG A 123 15.98 2.87 15.79
C ARG A 123 17.39 3.23 15.34
N GLY A 124 17.97 4.26 15.94
CA GLY A 124 19.22 4.88 15.49
C GLY A 124 19.04 5.81 14.29
N ARG A 125 20.17 6.36 13.82
CA ARG A 125 20.25 7.28 12.68
C ARG A 125 21.30 6.84 11.66
N GLY A 126 21.11 7.18 10.39
CA GLY A 126 22.08 6.91 9.33
C GLY A 126 21.90 5.57 8.62
N PRO A 127 22.95 5.04 7.95
CA PRO A 127 22.84 3.84 7.12
C PRO A 127 22.49 2.59 7.94
N ASP A 128 22.95 2.51 9.19
CA ASP A 128 22.73 1.34 10.06
C ASP A 128 21.42 1.42 10.89
N ALA A 129 20.60 2.46 10.68
CA ALA A 129 19.34 2.65 11.40
C ALA A 129 18.35 1.52 11.08
N GLN A 130 17.87 0.82 12.12
CA GLN A 130 17.01 -0.36 12.00
C GLN A 130 15.53 0.05 11.85
N PRO A 131 14.78 -0.51 10.89
CA PRO A 131 13.35 -0.22 10.74
C PRO A 131 12.50 -0.82 11.86
N ALA A 132 11.39 -0.17 12.17
CA ALA A 132 10.28 -0.71 12.95
C ALA A 132 8.94 -0.11 12.51
N LEU A 133 7.85 -0.81 12.81
CA LEU A 133 6.47 -0.37 12.54
C LEU A 133 5.70 -0.34 13.86
N ILE A 134 5.08 0.79 14.18
CA ILE A 134 4.32 0.99 15.42
C ILE A 134 2.85 1.21 15.08
N ARG A 135 1.95 0.55 15.79
CA ARG A 135 0.50 0.79 15.72
C ARG A 135 0.04 1.58 16.93
N LEU A 136 -0.72 2.65 16.70
CA LEU A 136 -1.57 3.31 17.67
C LEU A 136 -3.01 2.83 17.43
N THR A 137 -3.54 2.06 18.37
CA THR A 137 -4.91 1.53 18.28
C THR A 137 -5.96 2.64 18.46
N PRO A 138 -7.22 2.43 18.05
CA PRO A 138 -8.29 3.40 18.22
C PRO A 138 -8.56 3.82 19.67
N GLY A 139 -8.17 2.98 20.63
CA GLY A 139 -8.21 3.25 22.07
C GLY A 139 -7.01 4.01 22.63
N GLY A 140 -6.10 4.51 21.78
CA GLY A 140 -4.97 5.35 22.20
C GLY A 140 -3.74 4.58 22.72
N LYS A 141 -3.66 3.26 22.51
CA LYS A 141 -2.52 2.43 22.95
C LYS A 141 -1.50 2.27 21.82
N LEU A 142 -0.22 2.52 22.10
CA LEU A 142 0.90 2.19 21.20
C LEU A 142 1.34 0.73 21.37
N GLU A 143 1.62 0.07 20.26
CA GLU A 143 2.03 -1.34 20.15
C GLU A 143 3.09 -1.50 19.05
N LEU A 144 4.11 -2.31 19.28
CA LEU A 144 5.06 -2.71 18.23
C LEU A 144 4.40 -3.77 17.35
N VAL A 145 4.45 -3.62 16.03
CA VAL A 145 3.97 -4.64 15.10
C VAL A 145 5.02 -5.75 14.98
N ASP A 146 4.57 -7.00 15.11
CA ASP A 146 5.42 -8.19 14.98
C ASP A 146 5.75 -8.48 13.51
N VAL A 147 6.81 -7.86 13.01
CA VAL A 147 7.29 -8.04 11.62
C VAL A 147 8.01 -9.38 11.38
N GLU A 148 8.16 -10.24 12.39
CA GLU A 148 8.76 -11.57 12.24
C GLU A 148 7.74 -12.64 11.77
N ASN A 149 6.43 -12.33 11.84
CA ASN A 149 5.34 -13.26 11.51
C ASN A 149 4.13 -12.61 10.80
N VAL A 150 4.41 -11.62 9.93
CA VAL A 150 3.38 -10.98 9.09
C VAL A 150 3.13 -11.75 7.80
N ALA A 151 1.90 -11.69 7.29
CA ALA A 151 1.62 -12.01 5.90
C ALA A 151 1.95 -10.80 5.02
N PHE A 152 2.74 -10.97 3.97
CA PHE A 152 3.14 -9.89 3.08
C PHE A 152 3.38 -10.34 1.64
N SER A 153 3.37 -9.38 0.72
CA SER A 153 3.93 -9.51 -0.62
C SER A 153 4.93 -8.39 -0.89
N GLN A 154 5.75 -8.51 -1.93
CA GLN A 154 6.81 -7.55 -2.24
C GLN A 154 7.00 -7.34 -3.74
N ALA A 155 7.41 -6.14 -4.13
CA ALA A 155 7.81 -5.79 -5.49
C ALA A 155 9.14 -5.03 -5.46
N SER A 156 10.17 -5.58 -6.12
CA SER A 156 11.47 -4.92 -6.24
C SER A 156 11.48 -3.88 -7.36
N LEU A 157 12.23 -2.80 -7.15
CA LEU A 157 12.40 -1.67 -8.05
C LEU A 157 13.71 -1.84 -8.83
N PRO A 158 13.67 -2.14 -10.15
CA PRO A 158 14.86 -2.56 -10.89
C PRO A 158 15.91 -1.46 -11.10
N ASP A 159 15.48 -0.19 -11.15
CA ASP A 159 16.32 0.99 -11.41
C ASP A 159 16.35 1.94 -10.20
N ALA A 160 16.41 1.39 -8.99
CA ALA A 160 16.53 2.21 -7.78
C ALA A 160 17.89 2.94 -7.72
N PRO A 161 17.93 4.19 -7.20
CA PRO A 161 19.19 4.88 -6.93
C PRO A 161 20.08 4.07 -5.97
N GLU A 162 21.40 4.21 -6.11
CA GLU A 162 22.36 3.73 -5.11
C GLU A 162 22.01 4.29 -3.71
N ASP A 163 22.07 3.46 -2.65
CA ASP A 163 21.93 3.90 -1.26
C ASP A 163 23.18 4.70 -0.84
N ARG A 164 23.18 5.97 -1.23
CA ARG A 164 24.22 6.95 -0.95
C ARG A 164 23.61 8.32 -0.72
N GLN A 165 24.22 9.09 0.18
CA GLN A 165 23.85 10.50 0.36
C GLN A 165 24.05 11.26 -0.94
N SER A 166 22.97 11.84 -1.48
CA SER A 166 22.99 12.67 -2.68
C SER A 166 22.76 14.14 -2.30
N GLY A 167 23.40 15.04 -3.06
CA GLY A 167 23.34 16.48 -2.85
C GLY A 167 24.64 17.10 -2.32
N GLU A 168 24.85 18.36 -2.68
CA GLU A 168 26.05 19.12 -2.36
C GLU A 168 25.77 20.15 -1.23
N GLY A 169 26.73 20.35 -0.33
CA GLY A 169 26.59 21.25 0.81
C GLY A 169 25.49 20.80 1.82
N PRO A 170 24.75 21.74 2.45
CA PRO A 170 23.75 21.42 3.49
C PRO A 170 22.49 20.66 3.01
N ARG A 171 22.40 20.30 1.73
CA ARG A 171 21.20 19.70 1.12
C ARG A 171 21.30 18.18 0.94
N ARG A 172 22.19 17.51 1.67
CA ARG A 172 22.33 16.04 1.63
C ARG A 172 21.00 15.38 2.02
N ARG A 173 20.54 14.46 1.17
CA ARG A 173 19.43 13.55 1.47
C ARG A 173 19.90 12.12 1.24
N ASN A 174 19.28 11.20 1.98
CA ASN A 174 19.36 9.76 1.79
C ASN A 174 17.96 9.26 1.42
#